data_AF-A0A9J7LZB7-F1
#
_entry.id   AF-A0A9J7LZB7-F1
#
_cell.length_a   1.000
_cell.length_b   1.000
_cell.length_c   1.000
_cell.angle_alpha   90.00
_cell.angle_beta   90.00
_cell.angle_gamma   90.00
#
_symmetry.space_group_name_H-M   'P 1'
#
loop_
_entity.id
_entity.type
_entity.pdbx_description
1 polymer ?
#
loop_
_entity_poly.entity_id
_entity_poly.type
_entity_poly.pdbx_seq_one_letter_code
_entity_poly.pdbx_strand_id
1 'polypeptide(L)'
;MYCVSHAIVSGLLGCLFFMTAGSLATYSQVRIYLEARRHLRAIQAGNISGDSAEDIRKKIKSAVTTTAVVAIWWLSEFPLITVETIRVTAPHTTSVSWQVAHRVSRFAYFISTCSNPIVFAFRNRQFRHAFKKLLRPRAVHSFN
;
A
#
# COMPACT_ATOMS: atom_id res chain seq x y z
N MET A 1 -4.12 6.42 37.13
CA MET A 1 -3.12 5.47 36.58
C MET A 1 -3.74 4.46 35.61
N TYR A 2 -4.87 3.82 35.91
CA TYR A 2 -5.50 2.80 35.03
C TYR A 2 -5.76 3.25 33.57
N CYS A 3 -6.22 4.48 33.36
CA CYS A 3 -6.54 4.98 32.01
C CYS A 3 -5.28 5.14 31.13
N VAL A 4 -4.16 5.58 31.71
CA VAL A 4 -2.87 5.74 31.00
C VAL A 4 -2.28 4.38 30.65
N SER A 5 -2.31 3.43 31.57
CA SER A 5 -1.89 2.05 31.31
C SER A 5 -2.70 1.39 30.19
N HIS A 6 -4.02 1.62 30.15
CA HIS A 6 -4.88 1.08 29.10
C HIS A 6 -4.57 1.65 27.71
N ALA A 7 -4.29 2.96 27.63
CA ALA A 7 -3.93 3.63 26.38
C ALA A 7 -2.56 3.20 25.86
N ILE A 8 -1.60 2.95 26.77
CA ILE A 8 -0.27 2.42 26.40
C ILE A 8 -0.41 1.00 25.85
N VAL A 9 -1.13 0.13 26.56
CA VAL A 9 -1.33 -1.27 26.15
C VAL A 9 -2.06 -1.35 24.81
N SER A 10 -3.13 -0.57 24.61
CA SER A 10 -3.85 -0.56 23.33
C SER A 10 -3.01 -0.02 22.17
N GLY A 11 -2.20 1.02 22.41
CA GLY A 11 -1.27 1.57 21.42
C GLY A 11 -0.19 0.56 21.00
N LEU A 12 0.40 -0.15 21.96
CA LEU A 12 1.42 -1.17 21.71
C LEU A 12 0.84 -2.38 20.95
N LEU A 13 -0.35 -2.85 21.35
CA LEU A 13 -1.06 -3.93 20.64
C LEU A 13 -1.39 -3.52 19.20
N GLY A 14 -1.82 -2.27 18.99
CA GLY A 14 -2.04 -1.71 17.66
C GLY A 14 -0.76 -1.73 16.82
N CYS A 15 0.36 -1.21 17.35
CA CYS A 15 1.65 -1.21 16.67
C CYS A 15 2.11 -2.62 16.28
N LEU A 16 1.97 -3.59 17.21
CA LEU A 16 2.30 -5.00 16.95
C LEU A 16 1.43 -5.60 15.83
N PHE A 17 0.13 -5.31 15.83
CA PHE A 17 -0.77 -5.77 14.77
C PHE A 17 -0.39 -5.20 13.40
N PHE A 18 -0.15 -3.89 13.31
CA PHE A 18 0.25 -3.26 12.05
C PHE A 18 1.61 -3.75 11.55
N MET A 19 2.58 -3.95 12.45
CA MET A 19 3.91 -4.47 12.11
C MET A 19 3.86 -5.93 11.64
N THR A 20 3.07 -6.78 12.29
CA THR A 20 2.92 -8.20 11.91
C THR A 20 2.17 -8.34 10.59
N ALA A 21 1.06 -7.63 10.40
CA ALA A 21 0.33 -7.61 9.13
C ALA A 21 1.21 -7.05 7.99
N GLY A 22 1.92 -5.95 8.24
CA GLY A 22 2.77 -5.31 7.24
C GLY A 22 3.98 -6.15 6.85
N SER A 23 4.62 -6.82 7.80
CA SER A 23 5.75 -7.73 7.53
C SER A 23 5.31 -8.94 6.72
N LEU A 24 4.16 -9.55 7.03
CA LEU A 24 3.60 -10.65 6.23
C LEU A 24 3.28 -10.19 4.80
N ALA A 25 2.65 -9.03 4.65
CA ALA A 25 2.37 -8.45 3.33
C ALA A 25 3.65 -8.22 2.54
N THR A 26 4.68 -7.65 3.18
CA THR A 26 5.99 -7.40 2.56
C THR A 26 6.66 -8.69 2.13
N TYR A 27 6.68 -9.70 3.01
CA TYR A 27 7.24 -11.01 2.69
C TYR A 27 6.57 -11.63 1.47
N SER A 28 5.24 -11.60 1.41
CA SER A 28 4.49 -12.12 0.26
C SER A 28 4.84 -11.38 -1.03
N GLN A 29 4.90 -10.05 -1.00
CA GLN A 29 5.21 -9.24 -2.18
C GLN A 29 6.65 -9.41 -2.64
N VAL A 30 7.61 -9.53 -1.72
CA VAL A 30 9.01 -9.81 -2.06
C VAL A 30 9.13 -11.17 -2.75
N ARG A 31 8.45 -12.20 -2.24
CA ARG A 31 8.43 -13.53 -2.86
C ARG A 31 7.82 -13.49 -4.26
N ILE A 32 6.68 -12.81 -4.43
CA ILE A 32 6.03 -12.62 -5.73
C ILE A 32 6.95 -11.84 -6.69
N TYR A 33 7.61 -10.79 -6.22
CA TYR A 33 8.53 -10.00 -7.04
C TYR A 33 9.76 -10.81 -7.49
N LEU A 34 10.33 -11.63 -6.61
CA LEU A 34 11.43 -12.52 -6.96
C LEU A 34 11.02 -13.54 -8.02
N GLU A 35 9.85 -14.15 -7.87
CA GLU A 35 9.32 -15.11 -8.84
C GLU A 35 8.98 -14.44 -10.18
N ALA A 36 8.38 -13.24 -10.14
CA ALA A 36 8.17 -12.40 -11.31
C ALA A 36 9.50 -12.10 -12.03
N ARG A 37 10.57 -11.82 -11.29
CA ARG A 37 11.89 -11.55 -11.86
C ARG A 37 12.52 -12.81 -12.49
N ARG A 38 12.27 -13.98 -11.91
CA ARG A 38 12.68 -15.28 -12.49
C ARG A 38 11.97 -15.52 -13.83
N HIS A 39 10.66 -15.33 -13.88
CA HIS A 39 9.90 -15.46 -15.14
C HIS A 39 10.35 -14.45 -16.20
N LEU A 40 10.67 -13.21 -15.82
CA LEU A 40 11.24 -12.20 -16.73
C LEU A 40 12.57 -12.65 -17.34
N ARG A 41 13.47 -13.23 -16.53
CA ARG A 41 14.75 -13.79 -17.00
C ARG A 41 14.54 -14.98 -17.93
N ALA A 42 13.58 -15.86 -17.63
CA ALA A 42 13.24 -17.00 -18.48
C ALA A 42 12.70 -16.57 -19.86
N ILE A 43 11.90 -15.50 -19.93
CA ILE A 43 11.46 -14.90 -21.19
C ILE A 43 12.65 -14.30 -21.96
N GLN A 44 13.54 -13.57 -21.29
CA GLN A 44 14.73 -12.98 -21.92
C GLN A 44 15.71 -14.03 -22.46
N ALA A 45 15.80 -15.20 -21.81
CA ALA A 45 16.60 -16.33 -22.25
C ALA A 45 15.99 -17.07 -23.45
N GLY A 46 14.81 -16.68 -23.93
CA GLY A 46 14.12 -17.34 -25.05
C GLY A 46 13.40 -18.64 -24.67
N ASN A 47 13.39 -19.04 -23.39
CA ASN A 47 12.70 -20.26 -22.92
C ASN A 47 11.17 -20.14 -22.97
N ILE A 48 10.64 -18.92 -23.05
CA ILE A 48 9.20 -18.64 -23.09
C ILE A 48 8.95 -17.59 -24.17
N SER A 49 8.16 -17.93 -25.19
CA SER A 49 7.87 -17.07 -26.34
C SER A 49 6.39 -17.08 -26.69
N GLY A 50 5.96 -16.10 -27.49
CA GLY A 50 4.56 -15.94 -27.93
C GLY A 50 3.60 -15.44 -26.86
N ASP A 51 2.35 -15.90 -26.92
CA ASP A 51 1.22 -15.43 -26.10
C ASP A 51 1.45 -15.61 -24.58
N SER A 52 2.10 -16.72 -24.20
CA SER A 52 2.51 -17.01 -22.82
C SER A 52 3.44 -15.94 -22.23
N ALA A 53 4.34 -15.37 -23.04
CA ALA A 53 5.26 -14.33 -22.57
C ALA A 53 4.54 -12.99 -22.31
N GLU A 54 3.53 -12.66 -23.13
CA GLU A 54 2.73 -11.44 -22.96
C GLU A 54 1.90 -11.49 -21.68
N ASP A 55 1.24 -12.61 -21.40
CA ASP A 55 0.42 -12.79 -20.22
C ASP A 55 1.24 -12.81 -18.93
N ILE A 56 2.42 -13.45 -18.96
CA ILE A 56 3.37 -13.37 -17.84
C ILE A 56 3.81 -11.91 -17.63
N ARG A 57 4.12 -11.15 -18.69
CA ARG A 57 4.50 -9.73 -18.57
C ARG A 57 3.40 -8.88 -17.95
N LYS A 58 2.12 -9.14 -18.28
CA LYS A 58 0.96 -8.47 -17.64
C LYS A 58 0.90 -8.78 -16.13
N LYS A 59 1.03 -10.06 -15.76
CA LYS A 59 1.04 -10.50 -14.34
C LYS A 59 2.19 -9.85 -13.56
N ILE A 60 3.39 -9.82 -14.13
CA ILE A 60 4.56 -9.15 -13.53
C ILE A 60 4.31 -7.66 -13.32
N LYS A 61 3.75 -6.96 -14.32
CA LYS A 61 3.44 -5.53 -14.19
C LYS A 61 2.46 -5.27 -13.03
N SER A 62 1.48 -6.16 -12.83
CA SER A 62 0.56 -6.10 -11.70
C SER A 62 1.29 -6.31 -10.37
N ALA A 63 2.14 -7.32 -10.26
CA ALA A 63 2.92 -7.62 -9.06
C ALA A 63 3.89 -6.49 -8.66
N VAL A 64 4.57 -5.88 -9.64
CA VAL A 64 5.44 -4.71 -9.39
C VAL A 64 4.64 -3.53 -8.86
N THR A 65 3.40 -3.37 -9.33
CA THR A 65 2.50 -2.31 -8.86
C THR A 65 2.10 -2.55 -7.40
N THR A 66 1.70 -3.77 -7.04
CA THR A 66 1.32 -4.09 -5.65
C THR A 66 2.52 -3.97 -4.70
N THR A 67 3.72 -4.32 -5.16
CA THR A 67 4.96 -4.11 -4.40
C THR A 67 5.23 -2.62 -4.17
N ALA A 68 5.03 -1.77 -5.18
CA ALA A 68 5.19 -0.32 -5.04
C ALA A 68 4.18 0.29 -4.05
N VAL A 69 2.93 -0.18 -4.04
CA VAL A 69 1.91 0.24 -3.05
C VAL A 69 2.37 -0.09 -1.64
N VAL A 70 2.87 -1.32 -1.40
CA VAL A 70 3.36 -1.73 -0.07
C VAL A 70 4.56 -0.89 0.35
N ALA A 71 5.47 -0.56 -0.58
CA ALA A 71 6.60 0.32 -0.27
C ALA A 71 6.17 1.74 0.08
N ILE A 72 5.22 2.33 -0.67
CA ILE A 72 4.67 3.66 -0.38
C ILE A 72 3.96 3.66 0.98
N TRP A 73 3.23 2.59 1.29
CA TRP A 73 2.56 2.44 2.57
C TRP A 73 3.58 2.46 3.72
N TRP A 74 4.65 1.66 3.66
CA TRP A 74 5.73 1.70 4.66
C TRP A 74 6.37 3.08 4.83
N LEU A 75 6.65 3.78 3.72
CA LEU A 75 7.24 5.12 3.77
C LEU A 75 6.34 6.12 4.48
N SER A 76 5.02 5.98 4.37
CA SER A 76 4.05 6.83 5.04
C SER A 76 3.71 6.40 6.47
N GLU A 77 3.76 5.09 6.75
CA GLU A 77 3.38 4.51 8.03
C GLU A 77 4.49 4.66 9.07
N PHE A 78 5.74 4.51 8.64
CA PHE A 78 6.90 4.51 9.54
C PHE A 78 7.00 5.83 10.35
N PRO A 79 6.91 7.03 9.74
CA PRO A 79 6.93 8.29 10.49
C PRO A 79 5.74 8.43 11.47
N LEU A 80 4.59 7.88 11.12
CA LEU A 80 3.41 7.93 11.99
C LEU A 80 3.59 7.02 13.20
N ILE A 81 4.00 5.76 13.01
CA ILE A 81 4.27 4.81 14.09
C ILE A 81 5.32 5.37 15.05
N THR A 82 6.41 5.96 14.53
CA THR A 82 7.46 6.56 15.37
C THR A 82 6.92 7.70 16.24
N VAL A 83 6.13 8.61 15.66
CA VAL A 83 5.55 9.74 16.41
C VAL A 83 4.49 9.29 17.40
N GLU A 84 3.66 8.32 17.03
CA GLU A 84 2.64 7.75 17.91
C GLU A 84 3.27 7.01 19.11
N THR A 85 4.32 6.23 18.87
CA THR A 85 5.03 5.49 19.92
C THR A 85 5.68 6.44 20.92
N ILE A 86 6.39 7.47 20.45
CA ILE A 86 7.04 8.45 21.33
C ILE A 86 6.02 9.28 22.12
N ARG A 87 4.86 9.60 21.52
CA ARG A 87 3.78 10.31 22.26
C ARG A 87 3.26 9.48 23.43
N VAL A 88 3.15 8.16 23.24
CA VAL A 88 2.65 7.22 24.26
C VAL A 88 3.70 6.95 25.34
N THR A 89 4.98 6.83 24.98
CA THR A 89 6.06 6.50 25.92
C THR A 89 6.67 7.73 26.63
N ALA A 90 6.60 8.91 26.02
CA ALA A 90 7.16 10.16 26.55
C ALA A 90 6.14 11.32 26.44
N PRO A 91 5.06 11.31 27.23
CA PRO A 91 3.96 12.29 27.13
C PRO A 91 4.37 13.74 27.45
N HIS A 92 5.51 13.95 28.11
CA HIS A 92 6.03 15.28 28.45
C HIS A 92 6.81 15.96 27.30
N THR A 93 7.03 15.27 26.18
CA THR A 93 7.77 15.79 25.02
C THR A 93 6.85 16.53 24.04
N THR A 94 6.09 17.51 24.53
CA THR A 94 5.13 18.29 23.72
C THR A 94 5.71 19.62 23.26
N SER A 95 6.79 19.57 22.47
CA SER A 95 7.31 20.75 21.76
C SER A 95 6.43 21.10 20.54
N VAL A 96 6.45 22.37 20.11
CA VAL A 96 5.80 22.81 18.86
C VAL A 96 6.30 22.00 17.67
N SER A 97 7.60 21.69 17.61
CA SER A 97 8.19 20.85 16.56
C SER A 97 7.58 19.45 16.52
N TRP A 98 7.20 18.91 17.69
CA TRP A 98 6.56 17.60 17.79
C TRP A 98 5.15 17.60 17.22
N GLN A 99 4.38 18.65 17.51
CA GLN A 99 3.03 18.80 16.96
C GLN A 99 3.04 18.94 15.44
N VAL A 100 4.03 19.65 14.90
CA VAL A 100 4.24 19.75 13.44
C VAL A 100 4.58 18.39 12.85
N ALA A 101 5.54 17.66 13.43
CA ALA A 101 5.90 16.32 12.99
C ALA A 101 4.69 15.37 13.00
N HIS A 102 3.86 15.41 14.05
CA HIS A 102 2.63 14.62 14.15
C HIS A 102 1.63 14.94 13.04
N ARG A 103 1.37 16.23 12.78
CA ARG A 103 0.44 16.66 11.73
C ARG A 103 0.96 16.26 10.34
N VAL A 104 2.25 16.43 10.09
CA VAL A 104 2.89 16.06 8.81
C VAL A 104 2.85 14.55 8.60
N SER A 105 3.20 13.73 9.61
CA SER A 105 3.12 12.27 9.52
C SER A 105 1.69 11.79 9.26
N ARG A 106 0.69 12.36 9.94
CA ARG A 106 -0.72 12.05 9.68
C ARG A 106 -1.15 12.44 8.27
N PHE A 107 -0.73 13.60 7.80
CA PHE A 107 -1.04 14.06 6.44
C PHE A 107 -0.42 13.16 5.38
N ALA A 108 0.84 12.74 5.56
CA ALA A 108 1.52 11.80 4.68
C ALA A 108 0.80 10.44 4.62
N TYR A 109 0.31 9.94 5.76
CA TYR A 109 -0.51 8.73 5.83
C TYR A 109 -1.84 8.88 5.06
N PHE A 110 -2.55 10.01 5.21
CA PHE A 110 -3.76 10.24 4.43
C PHE A 110 -3.47 10.27 2.92
N ILE A 111 -2.37 10.90 2.51
CA ILE A 111 -1.97 10.91 1.10
C ILE A 111 -1.69 9.49 0.59
N SER A 112 -1.04 8.63 1.36
CA SER A 112 -0.72 7.26 0.91
C SER A 112 -1.98 6.42 0.70
N THR A 113 -2.98 6.56 1.56
CA THR A 113 -4.27 5.89 1.41
C THR A 113 -5.05 6.39 0.18
N CYS A 114 -5.05 7.71 -0.08
CA CYS A 114 -5.64 8.30 -1.27
C CYS A 114 -4.88 7.97 -2.56
N SER A 115 -3.59 7.64 -2.45
CA SER A 115 -2.75 7.26 -3.60
C SER A 115 -3.10 5.87 -4.14
N ASN A 116 -3.71 5.00 -3.33
CA ASN A 116 -4.03 3.62 -3.72
C ASN A 116 -4.91 3.54 -4.99
N PRO A 117 -6.08 4.21 -5.08
CA PRO A 117 -6.88 4.26 -6.32
C PRO A 117 -6.12 4.79 -7.54
N ILE A 118 -5.24 5.77 -7.34
CA ILE A 118 -4.43 6.37 -8.41
C ILE A 118 -3.43 5.34 -8.94
N VAL A 119 -2.72 4.65 -8.05
CA VAL A 119 -1.77 3.59 -8.40
C VAL A 119 -2.47 2.47 -9.17
N PHE A 120 -3.66 2.04 -8.72
CA PHE A 120 -4.45 1.04 -9.44
C PHE A 120 -4.98 1.56 -10.78
N ALA A 121 -5.41 2.82 -10.88
CA ALA A 121 -5.93 3.40 -12.12
C ALA A 121 -4.87 3.51 -13.23
N PHE A 122 -3.61 3.78 -12.88
CA PHE A 122 -2.52 3.87 -13.86
C PHE A 122 -1.96 2.51 -14.30
N ARG A 123 -2.05 1.49 -13.44
CA ARG A 123 -1.34 0.22 -13.65
C ARG A 123 -2.25 -0.97 -13.92
N ASN A 124 -3.47 -1.00 -13.38
CA ASN A 124 -4.44 -2.06 -13.62
C ASN A 124 -5.38 -1.67 -14.78
N ARG A 125 -5.13 -2.28 -15.95
CA ARG A 125 -5.94 -2.06 -17.17
C ARG A 125 -7.41 -2.45 -16.97
N GLN A 126 -7.69 -3.49 -16.18
CA GLN A 126 -9.07 -3.92 -15.89
C GLN A 126 -9.79 -2.90 -15.00
N PHE A 127 -9.11 -2.38 -13.98
CA PHE A 127 -9.66 -1.35 -13.10
C PHE A 127 -9.99 -0.08 -13.89
N ARG A 128 -9.10 0.35 -14.78
CA ARG A 128 -9.36 1.49 -15.67
C ARG A 128 -10.53 1.25 -16.61
N HIS A 129 -10.69 0.02 -17.11
CA HIS A 129 -11.81 -0.34 -17.98
C HIS A 129 -13.15 -0.32 -17.22
N ALA A 130 -13.17 -0.87 -16.00
CA ALA A 130 -14.33 -0.81 -15.11
C ALA A 130 -14.68 0.63 -14.71
N PHE A 131 -13.68 1.44 -14.38
CA PHE A 131 -13.87 2.85 -14.04
C PHE A 131 -14.41 3.66 -15.22
N LYS A 132 -13.88 3.43 -16.43
CA LYS A 132 -14.45 4.00 -17.66
C LYS A 132 -15.86 3.51 -17.94
N LYS A 133 -16.19 2.25 -17.64
CA LYS A 133 -17.55 1.70 -17.78
C LYS A 133 -18.53 2.35 -16.80
N LEU A 134 -18.09 2.65 -15.57
CA LEU A 134 -18.86 3.37 -14.56
C LEU A 134 -19.06 4.86 -14.91
N LEU A 135 -18.05 5.49 -15.50
CA LEU A 135 -18.11 6.89 -15.95
C LEU A 135 -18.79 7.10 -17.30
N ARG A 136 -19.05 6.03 -18.06
CA ARG A 136 -19.93 6.13 -19.22
C ARG A 136 -21.31 6.48 -18.70
N PRO A 137 -21.96 7.54 -19.21
CA PRO A 137 -23.36 7.77 -18.93
C PRO A 137 -24.09 6.46 -19.19
N ARG A 138 -24.90 6.01 -18.24
CA ARG A 138 -25.84 4.92 -18.47
C ARG A 138 -26.75 5.46 -19.57
N ALA A 139 -26.44 5.11 -20.84
CA ALA A 139 -27.35 5.37 -21.93
C ALA A 139 -28.65 4.71 -21.49
N VAL A 140 -29.63 5.56 -21.19
CA VAL A 140 -30.98 5.14 -20.84
C VAL A 140 -31.34 4.06 -21.83
N HIS A 141 -31.57 2.85 -21.33
CA HIS A 141 -32.27 1.83 -22.09
C HIS A 141 -33.59 2.48 -22.49
N SER A 142 -33.66 2.98 -23.73
CA SER A 142 -34.92 3.27 -24.39
C SER A 142 -35.58 1.91 -24.58
N PHE A 143 -36.41 1.53 -23.62
CA PHE A 143 -37.50 0.62 -23.88
C PHE A 143 -38.63 1.45 -24.51
N ASN A 144 -39.16 0.90 -25.61
CA ASN A 144 -40.20 1.38 -26.51
C ASN A 144 -39.71 2.26 -27.67
#